data_AF-A0A376E5S9-F1
#
_entry.id   AF-A0A376E5S9-F1
#
_cell.length_a   1.000
_cell.length_b   1.000
_cell.length_c   1.000
_cell.angle_alpha   90.00
_cell.angle_beta   90.00
_cell.angle_gamma   90.00
#
_symmetry.space_group_name_H-M   'P 1'
#
loop_
_entity.id
_entity.type
_entity.pdbx_description
1 polymer ?
#
loop_
_entity_poly.entity_id
_entity_poly.type
_entity_poly.pdbx_seq_one_letter_code
_entity_poly.pdbx_strand_id
1 'polypeptide(L)'
;MSQEKRTIIFFENVFAVVSYGVIYIALLLEIIYHISDMPWAAMLSIGLLFSIYYLFILILLRKKLDIDGRIQVGLIYLFLILIAFNSSLAASEVVTVVLRKQLTFGFYTIHLLQWIPFVYILWNAAVMKDFYKTKTSYLAISVSLVIGISYGFYNTYILSSSTDISSIYKIKEHFTILYLPIIWTVLASIFIYVSLKKNIPEYSRIGFILIGIMVLKLYSYDVWQMDNISRITAFIILGVILLLSSFTFQRLKNIIKNMVDKKEEEKKN
;
A
#
# COMPACT_ATOMS: atom_id res chain seq x y z
N MET A 1 -3.47 -28.36 -28.26
CA MET A 1 -3.49 -27.07 -28.97
C MET A 1 -2.27 -27.01 -29.89
N SER A 2 -2.47 -26.87 -31.20
CA SER A 2 -1.38 -26.84 -32.20
C SER A 2 -0.44 -25.65 -31.95
N GLN A 3 0.83 -25.76 -32.34
CA GLN A 3 1.79 -24.67 -32.16
C GLN A 3 1.36 -23.40 -32.90
N GLU A 4 0.81 -23.54 -34.11
CA GLU A 4 0.29 -22.45 -34.93
C GLU A 4 -0.80 -21.62 -34.21
N LYS A 5 -1.78 -22.28 -33.58
CA LYS A 5 -2.84 -21.60 -32.82
C LYS A 5 -2.29 -20.81 -31.63
N ARG A 6 -1.20 -21.29 -31.02
CA ARG A 6 -0.53 -20.63 -29.88
C ARG A 6 0.21 -19.36 -30.33
N THR A 7 0.80 -19.40 -31.54
CA THR A 7 1.48 -18.27 -32.16
C THR A 7 0.49 -17.17 -32.57
N ILE A 8 -0.65 -17.52 -33.15
CA ILE A 8 -1.69 -16.54 -33.54
C ILE A 8 -2.20 -15.77 -32.32
N ILE A 9 -2.58 -16.49 -31.25
CA ILE A 9 -3.06 -15.86 -29.99
C ILE A 9 -2.00 -14.93 -29.38
N PHE A 10 -0.72 -15.29 -29.48
CA PHE A 10 0.37 -14.43 -29.01
C PHE A 10 0.42 -13.11 -29.79
N PHE A 11 0.36 -13.15 -31.12
CA PHE A 11 0.37 -11.94 -31.94
C PHE A 11 -0.87 -11.06 -31.74
N GLU A 12 -2.05 -11.67 -31.61
CA GLU A 12 -3.29 -10.93 -31.30
C GLU A 12 -3.17 -10.17 -29.96
N ASN A 13 -2.66 -10.84 -28.92
CA ASN A 13 -2.43 -10.21 -27.62
C ASN A 13 -1.41 -9.08 -27.69
N VAL A 14 -0.30 -9.27 -28.41
CA VAL A 14 0.72 -8.22 -28.61
C VAL A 14 0.11 -7.03 -29.34
N PHE A 15 -0.64 -7.26 -30.41
CA PHE A 15 -1.29 -6.21 -31.18
C PHE A 15 -2.30 -5.42 -30.33
N ALA A 16 -3.11 -6.10 -29.52
CA ALA A 16 -4.05 -5.46 -28.60
C ALA A 16 -3.32 -4.57 -27.58
N VAL A 17 -2.26 -5.09 -26.93
CA VAL A 17 -1.47 -4.34 -25.96
C VAL A 17 -0.82 -3.11 -26.59
N VAL A 18 -0.24 -3.25 -27.78
CA VAL A 18 0.34 -2.12 -28.53
C VAL A 18 -0.71 -1.09 -28.87
N SER A 19 -1.89 -1.52 -29.34
CA SER A 19 -2.99 -0.61 -29.68
C SER A 19 -3.46 0.20 -28.47
N TYR A 20 -3.68 -0.46 -27.32
CA TYR A 20 -4.00 0.24 -26.08
C TYR A 20 -2.85 1.14 -25.61
N GLY A 21 -1.60 0.76 -25.84
CA GLY A 21 -0.43 1.59 -25.55
C GLY A 21 -0.37 2.87 -26.39
N VAL A 22 -0.66 2.78 -27.69
CA VAL A 22 -0.68 3.93 -28.60
C VAL A 22 -1.80 4.91 -28.22
N ILE A 23 -3.00 4.39 -27.95
CA ILE A 23 -4.13 5.23 -27.48
C ILE A 23 -3.75 5.95 -26.18
N TYR A 24 -3.15 5.24 -25.24
CA TYR A 24 -2.69 5.82 -23.98
C TYR A 24 -1.68 6.94 -24.18
N ILE A 25 -0.63 6.72 -25.00
CA ILE A 25 0.43 7.70 -25.23
C ILE A 25 -0.15 8.94 -25.92
N ALA A 26 -0.98 8.76 -26.95
CA ALA A 26 -1.58 9.88 -27.67
C ALA A 26 -2.40 10.78 -26.73
N LEU A 27 -3.29 10.19 -25.92
CA LEU A 27 -4.10 10.93 -24.97
C LEU A 27 -3.28 11.55 -23.83
N LEU A 28 -2.27 10.84 -23.32
CA LEU A 28 -1.40 11.36 -22.27
C LEU A 28 -0.63 12.58 -22.77
N LEU A 29 -0.08 12.53 -23.99
CA LEU A 29 0.65 13.65 -24.59
C LEU A 29 -0.27 14.85 -24.81
N GLU A 30 -1.49 14.63 -25.29
CA GLU A 30 -2.48 15.71 -25.47
C GLU A 30 -2.83 16.38 -24.13
N ILE A 31 -3.06 15.59 -23.08
CA ILE A 31 -3.33 16.10 -21.74
C ILE A 31 -2.13 16.92 -21.24
N ILE A 32 -0.92 16.36 -21.33
CA ILE A 32 0.32 17.04 -20.90
C ILE A 32 0.55 18.33 -21.69
N TYR A 33 0.26 18.33 -22.98
CA TYR A 33 0.37 19.51 -23.84
C TYR A 33 -0.59 20.61 -23.38
N HIS A 34 -1.86 20.29 -23.10
CA HIS A 34 -2.83 21.28 -22.63
C HIS A 34 -2.54 21.86 -21.24
N ILE A 35 -1.85 21.11 -20.38
CA ILE A 35 -1.47 21.57 -19.03
C ILE A 35 0.01 21.94 -18.94
N SER A 36 0.69 22.15 -20.07
CA SER A 36 2.15 22.40 -20.11
C SER A 36 2.56 23.65 -19.35
N ASP A 37 1.65 24.61 -19.22
CA ASP A 37 1.89 25.88 -18.51
C ASP A 37 1.78 25.72 -16.98
N MET A 38 1.28 24.58 -16.49
CA MET A 38 1.18 24.31 -15.06
C MET A 38 2.53 23.88 -14.47
N PRO A 39 2.73 24.02 -13.15
CA PRO A 39 3.92 23.50 -12.50
C PRO A 39 4.11 21.99 -12.74
N TRP A 40 5.36 21.55 -12.83
CA TRP A 40 5.71 20.13 -13.04
C TRP A 40 4.94 19.16 -12.11
N ALA A 41 4.78 19.52 -10.83
CA ALA A 41 4.04 18.69 -9.87
C ALA A 41 2.57 18.46 -10.27
N ALA A 42 1.91 19.48 -10.84
CA ALA A 42 0.54 19.36 -11.35
C ALA A 42 0.50 18.45 -12.58
N MET A 43 1.42 18.64 -13.52
CA MET A 43 1.53 17.81 -14.73
C MET A 43 1.74 16.33 -14.37
N LEU A 44 2.67 16.05 -13.45
CA LEU A 44 2.98 14.70 -12.98
C LEU A 44 1.78 14.07 -12.26
N SER A 45 1.11 14.81 -11.36
CA SER A 45 -0.08 14.33 -10.65
C SER A 45 -1.24 14.03 -11.58
N ILE A 46 -1.55 14.93 -12.53
CA ILE A 46 -2.62 14.73 -13.51
C ILE A 46 -2.27 13.56 -14.44
N GLY A 47 -1.03 13.50 -14.93
CA GLY A 47 -0.57 12.41 -15.80
C GLY A 47 -0.71 11.04 -15.13
N LEU A 48 -0.26 10.90 -13.87
CA LEU A 48 -0.40 9.65 -13.12
C LEU A 48 -1.85 9.32 -12.81
N LEU A 49 -2.68 10.32 -12.47
CA LEU A 49 -4.11 10.12 -12.25
C LEU A 49 -4.79 9.63 -13.53
N PHE A 50 -4.45 10.20 -14.68
CA PHE A 50 -4.91 9.72 -15.99
C PHE A 50 -4.49 8.27 -16.21
N SER A 51 -3.23 7.90 -15.97
CA SER A 51 -2.76 6.51 -16.10
C SER A 51 -3.55 5.55 -15.19
N ILE A 52 -3.82 5.94 -13.95
CA ILE A 52 -4.63 5.15 -13.00
C ILE A 52 -6.04 4.93 -13.55
N TYR A 53 -6.70 5.99 -14.03
CA TYR A 53 -8.05 5.91 -14.60
C TYR A 53 -8.10 5.13 -15.91
N TYR A 54 -7.07 5.27 -16.75
CA TYR A 54 -6.95 4.52 -17.99
C TYR A 54 -6.88 3.01 -17.73
N LEU A 55 -6.00 2.58 -16.83
CA LEU A 55 -5.90 1.17 -16.42
C LEU A 55 -7.18 0.67 -15.76
N PHE A 56 -7.81 1.50 -14.94
CA PHE A 56 -9.10 1.20 -14.32
C PHE A 56 -10.18 0.91 -15.37
N ILE A 57 -10.29 1.74 -16.41
CA ILE A 57 -11.26 1.56 -17.50
C ILE A 57 -10.96 0.28 -18.28
N LEU A 58 -9.69 -0.03 -18.58
CA LEU A 58 -9.32 -1.29 -19.23
C LEU A 58 -9.74 -2.51 -18.40
N ILE A 59 -9.52 -2.48 -17.09
CA ILE A 59 -9.91 -3.58 -16.18
C ILE A 59 -11.44 -3.69 -16.05
N LEU A 60 -12.14 -2.56 -16.06
CA LEU A 60 -13.61 -2.49 -16.03
C LEU A 60 -14.20 -3.12 -17.30
N LEU A 61 -13.65 -2.79 -18.46
CA LEU A 61 -14.09 -3.24 -19.78
C LEU A 61 -13.47 -4.58 -20.22
N ARG A 62 -12.69 -5.24 -19.35
CA ARG A 62 -11.92 -6.46 -19.68
C ARG A 62 -12.70 -7.55 -20.44
N LYS A 63 -13.99 -7.74 -20.12
CA LYS A 63 -14.83 -8.75 -20.77
C LYS A 63 -15.20 -8.37 -22.20
N LYS A 64 -15.38 -7.07 -22.46
CA LYS A 64 -15.73 -6.54 -23.78
C LYS A 64 -14.49 -6.43 -24.68
N LEU A 65 -13.33 -6.24 -24.06
CA LEU A 65 -12.02 -6.13 -24.71
C LEU A 65 -11.29 -7.47 -24.85
N ASP A 66 -11.93 -8.58 -24.44
CA ASP A 66 -11.39 -9.94 -24.42
C ASP A 66 -9.95 -10.04 -23.86
N ILE A 67 -9.68 -9.32 -22.76
CA ILE A 67 -8.34 -9.23 -22.18
C ILE A 67 -8.00 -10.57 -21.49
N ASP A 68 -6.91 -11.21 -21.93
CA ASP A 68 -6.39 -12.42 -21.32
C ASP A 68 -6.10 -12.24 -19.81
N GLY A 69 -6.34 -13.28 -19.02
CA GLY A 69 -6.19 -13.26 -17.57
C GLY A 69 -4.77 -12.92 -17.12
N ARG A 70 -3.74 -13.33 -17.87
CA ARG A 70 -2.33 -12.96 -17.58
C ARG A 70 -2.09 -11.47 -17.74
N ILE A 71 -2.59 -10.88 -18.82
CA ILE A 71 -2.48 -9.45 -19.10
C ILE A 71 -3.23 -8.68 -18.01
N GLN A 72 -4.45 -9.13 -17.66
CA GLN A 72 -5.23 -8.53 -16.60
C GLN A 72 -4.47 -8.48 -15.26
N VAL A 73 -3.81 -9.56 -14.85
CA VAL A 73 -3.00 -9.58 -13.62
C VAL A 73 -1.85 -8.56 -13.71
N GLY A 74 -1.18 -8.47 -14.85
CA GLY A 74 -0.15 -7.46 -15.11
C GLY A 74 -0.67 -6.03 -14.99
N LEU A 75 -1.84 -5.74 -15.56
CA LEU A 75 -2.49 -4.43 -15.46
C LEU A 75 -2.84 -4.07 -14.01
N ILE A 76 -3.28 -5.04 -13.20
CA ILE A 76 -3.57 -4.81 -11.77
C ILE A 76 -2.27 -4.48 -11.01
N TYR A 77 -1.18 -5.21 -11.23
CA TYR A 77 0.10 -4.87 -10.59
C TYR A 77 0.59 -3.48 -10.99
N LEU A 78 0.52 -3.13 -12.27
CA LEU A 78 0.87 -1.80 -12.75
C LEU A 78 -0.01 -0.72 -12.10
N PHE A 79 -1.31 -0.97 -11.99
CA PHE A 79 -2.25 -0.08 -11.31
C PHE A 79 -1.87 0.14 -9.84
N LEU A 80 -1.56 -0.92 -9.10
CA LEU A 80 -1.14 -0.82 -7.69
C LEU A 80 0.17 -0.03 -7.53
N ILE A 81 1.13 -0.22 -8.44
CA ILE A 81 2.39 0.54 -8.46
C ILE A 81 2.11 2.02 -8.71
N LEU A 82 1.25 2.35 -9.67
CA LEU A 82 0.90 3.74 -9.97
C LEU A 82 0.17 4.42 -8.80
N ILE A 83 -0.72 3.72 -8.09
CA ILE A 83 -1.36 4.24 -6.87
C ILE A 83 -0.30 4.56 -5.81
N ALA A 84 0.66 3.66 -5.58
CA ALA A 84 1.73 3.88 -4.61
C ALA A 84 2.62 5.08 -4.98
N PHE A 85 3.00 5.18 -6.26
CA PHE A 85 3.83 6.26 -6.78
C PHE A 85 3.11 7.62 -6.74
N ASN A 86 1.84 7.66 -7.16
CA ASN A 86 1.03 8.87 -7.12
C ASN A 86 0.84 9.38 -5.68
N SER A 87 0.53 8.47 -4.75
CA SER A 87 0.32 8.83 -3.34
C SER A 87 1.59 9.32 -2.65
N SER A 88 2.74 8.68 -2.92
CA SER A 88 3.99 9.00 -2.23
C SER A 88 4.71 10.21 -2.81
N LEU A 89 4.89 10.24 -4.12
CA LEU A 89 5.70 11.25 -4.80
C LEU A 89 4.85 12.41 -5.32
N ALA A 90 3.89 12.12 -6.21
CA ALA A 90 3.14 13.17 -6.88
C ALA A 90 2.36 14.06 -5.90
N ALA A 91 1.67 13.44 -4.93
CA ALA A 91 0.92 14.17 -3.93
C ALA A 91 1.81 15.04 -3.01
N SER A 92 2.99 14.54 -2.63
CA SER A 92 3.92 15.30 -1.78
C SER A 92 4.48 16.52 -2.53
N GLU A 93 4.77 16.37 -3.83
CA GLU A 93 5.19 17.49 -4.69
C GLU A 93 4.05 18.51 -4.87
N VAL A 94 2.81 18.05 -5.10
CA VAL A 94 1.63 18.92 -5.18
C VAL A 94 1.46 19.71 -3.89
N VAL A 95 1.54 19.07 -2.71
CA VAL A 95 1.46 19.77 -1.43
C VAL A 95 2.53 20.86 -1.35
N THR A 96 3.77 20.56 -1.72
CA THR A 96 4.87 21.53 -1.70
C THR A 96 4.59 22.75 -2.59
N VAL A 97 4.07 22.53 -3.80
CA VAL A 97 3.72 23.60 -4.75
C VAL A 97 2.50 24.42 -4.30
N VAL A 98 1.50 23.77 -3.69
CA VAL A 98 0.35 24.46 -3.09
C VAL A 98 0.80 25.35 -1.93
N LEU A 99 1.72 24.88 -1.08
CA LEU A 99 2.27 25.68 0.03
C LEU A 99 3.12 26.85 -0.44
N ARG A 100 3.75 26.74 -1.62
CA ARG A 100 4.42 27.85 -2.31
C ARG A 100 3.44 28.82 -2.98
N LYS A 101 2.13 28.61 -2.84
CA LYS A 101 1.04 29.41 -3.44
C LYS A 101 1.05 29.46 -4.97
N GLN A 102 1.70 28.49 -5.61
CA GLN A 102 1.71 28.34 -7.08
C GLN A 102 0.51 27.54 -7.59
N LEU A 103 -0.12 26.76 -6.72
CA LEU A 103 -1.37 26.03 -6.98
C LEU A 103 -2.38 26.34 -5.87
N THR A 104 -3.66 26.22 -6.20
CA THR A 104 -4.74 26.38 -5.24
C THR A 104 -4.86 25.14 -4.34
N PHE A 105 -5.34 25.34 -3.11
CA PHE A 105 -5.66 24.22 -2.20
C PHE A 105 -6.63 23.21 -2.84
N GLY A 106 -7.59 23.72 -3.63
CA GLY A 106 -8.56 22.89 -4.36
C GLY A 106 -7.91 21.86 -5.27
N PHE A 107 -6.72 22.12 -5.82
CA PHE A 107 -6.04 21.19 -6.71
C PHE A 107 -5.68 19.87 -6.01
N TYR A 108 -5.31 19.91 -4.73
CA TYR A 108 -4.99 18.69 -3.98
C TYR A 108 -6.21 17.76 -3.84
N THR A 109 -7.43 18.29 -3.86
CA THR A 109 -8.64 17.44 -3.75
C THR A 109 -8.82 16.52 -4.96
N ILE A 110 -8.28 16.89 -6.13
CA ILE A 110 -8.26 16.06 -7.34
C ILE A 110 -7.44 14.79 -7.10
N HIS A 111 -6.37 14.86 -6.31
CA HIS A 111 -5.56 13.69 -5.97
C HIS A 111 -6.37 12.62 -5.21
N LEU A 112 -7.35 13.02 -4.39
CA LEU A 112 -8.21 12.08 -3.64
C LEU A 112 -9.09 11.24 -4.57
N LEU A 113 -9.28 11.65 -5.83
CA LEU A 113 -10.07 10.92 -6.81
C LEU A 113 -9.48 9.55 -7.15
N GLN A 114 -8.20 9.30 -6.85
CA GLN A 114 -7.57 7.99 -7.00
C GLN A 114 -8.19 6.89 -6.11
N TRP A 115 -8.87 7.26 -5.03
CA TRP A 115 -9.48 6.30 -4.10
C TRP A 115 -10.66 5.54 -4.73
N ILE A 116 -11.38 6.16 -5.66
CA ILE A 116 -12.52 5.55 -6.36
C ILE A 116 -12.09 4.28 -7.11
N PRO A 117 -11.13 4.33 -8.06
CA PRO A 117 -10.68 3.13 -8.75
C PRO A 117 -9.97 2.16 -7.80
N PHE A 118 -9.25 2.64 -6.79
CA PHE A 118 -8.55 1.79 -5.84
C PHE A 118 -9.51 0.90 -5.02
N VAL A 119 -10.55 1.49 -4.42
CA VAL A 119 -11.56 0.76 -3.66
C VAL A 119 -12.32 -0.24 -4.54
N TYR A 120 -12.66 0.16 -5.77
CA TYR A 120 -13.29 -0.76 -6.72
C TYR A 120 -12.41 -1.98 -7.00
N ILE A 121 -11.12 -1.77 -7.29
CA ILE A 121 -10.19 -2.87 -7.57
C ILE A 121 -10.03 -3.76 -6.33
N LEU A 122 -9.95 -3.21 -5.12
CA LEU A 122 -9.90 -4.01 -3.89
C LEU A 122 -11.14 -4.91 -3.71
N TRP A 123 -12.33 -4.36 -3.97
CA TRP A 123 -13.58 -5.10 -3.86
C TRP A 123 -13.68 -6.22 -4.91
N ASN A 124 -13.37 -5.88 -6.16
CA ASN A 124 -13.50 -6.81 -7.28
C ASN A 124 -12.31 -7.75 -7.46
N ALA A 125 -11.14 -7.45 -6.91
CA ALA A 125 -9.98 -8.34 -6.94
C ALA A 125 -10.33 -9.71 -6.35
N ALA A 126 -11.21 -9.77 -5.33
CA ALA A 126 -11.62 -11.03 -4.70
C ALA A 126 -12.41 -11.95 -5.66
N VAL A 127 -13.04 -11.37 -6.69
CA VAL A 127 -13.79 -12.08 -7.73
C VAL A 127 -12.85 -12.56 -8.86
N MET A 128 -11.65 -11.98 -8.96
CA MET A 128 -10.66 -12.33 -9.97
C MET A 128 -9.84 -13.54 -9.51
N LYS A 129 -10.35 -14.74 -9.79
CA LYS A 129 -9.76 -16.04 -9.39
C LYS A 129 -8.27 -16.18 -9.76
N ASP A 130 -7.80 -15.50 -10.79
CA ASP A 130 -6.40 -15.59 -11.24
C ASP A 130 -5.44 -14.69 -10.47
N PHE A 131 -5.92 -13.58 -9.89
CA PHE A 131 -5.06 -12.61 -9.22
C PHE A 131 -4.56 -13.12 -7.86
N TYR A 132 -5.44 -13.68 -7.04
CA TYR A 132 -5.10 -14.16 -5.69
C TYR A 132 -4.41 -15.54 -5.63
N LYS A 133 -3.91 -16.05 -6.76
CA LYS A 133 -3.18 -17.33 -6.81
C LYS A 133 -1.78 -17.26 -6.19
N THR A 134 -1.19 -16.07 -6.12
CA THR A 134 0.21 -15.89 -5.70
C THR A 134 0.32 -15.06 -4.43
N LYS A 135 1.31 -15.39 -3.58
CA LYS A 135 1.64 -14.62 -2.37
C LYS A 135 1.99 -13.16 -2.69
N THR A 136 2.54 -12.90 -3.87
CA THR A 136 2.92 -11.57 -4.36
C THR A 136 1.71 -10.65 -4.54
N SER A 137 0.54 -11.19 -4.89
CA SER A 137 -0.67 -10.39 -5.07
C SER A 137 -1.20 -9.83 -3.75
N TYR A 138 -1.21 -10.65 -2.70
CA TYR A 138 -1.56 -10.20 -1.35
C TYR A 138 -0.59 -9.12 -0.86
N LEU A 139 0.71 -9.33 -1.07
CA LEU A 139 1.74 -8.36 -0.71
C LEU A 139 1.56 -7.04 -1.46
N ALA A 140 1.38 -7.07 -2.78
CA ALA A 140 1.23 -5.87 -3.60
C ALA A 140 0.01 -5.04 -3.19
N ILE A 141 -1.13 -5.70 -2.94
CA ILE A 141 -2.34 -5.02 -2.45
C ILE A 141 -2.07 -4.37 -1.09
N SER A 142 -1.53 -5.13 -0.14
CA SER A 142 -1.30 -4.62 1.21
C SER A 142 -0.29 -3.47 1.22
N VAL A 143 0.79 -3.56 0.45
CA VAL A 143 1.79 -2.49 0.33
C VAL A 143 1.18 -1.24 -0.29
N SER A 144 0.43 -1.39 -1.40
CA SER A 144 -0.26 -0.26 -2.04
C SER A 144 -1.26 0.40 -1.09
N LEU A 145 -1.98 -0.39 -0.29
CA LEU A 145 -2.96 0.10 0.68
C LEU A 145 -2.28 0.86 1.84
N VAL A 146 -1.19 0.31 2.38
CA VAL A 146 -0.40 0.98 3.43
C VAL A 146 0.18 2.29 2.92
N ILE A 147 0.81 2.30 1.74
CA ILE A 147 1.36 3.51 1.14
C ILE A 147 0.26 4.55 0.88
N GLY A 148 -0.84 4.14 0.23
CA GLY A 148 -1.94 5.04 -0.10
C GLY A 148 -2.53 5.71 1.15
N ILE A 149 -2.82 4.93 2.20
CA ILE A 149 -3.40 5.46 3.43
C ILE A 149 -2.38 6.33 4.18
N SER A 150 -1.16 5.85 4.38
CA SER A 150 -0.12 6.59 5.11
C SER A 150 0.16 7.95 4.47
N TYR A 151 0.41 7.99 3.17
CA TYR A 151 0.70 9.25 2.47
C TYR A 151 -0.55 10.12 2.27
N GLY A 152 -1.73 9.52 2.10
CA GLY A 152 -2.99 10.27 2.03
C GLY A 152 -3.25 11.08 3.30
N PHE A 153 -3.10 10.46 4.48
CA PHE A 153 -3.19 11.17 5.76
C PHE A 153 -2.05 12.17 5.95
N TYR A 154 -0.81 11.80 5.60
CA TYR A 154 0.37 12.67 5.72
C TYR A 154 0.21 13.98 4.95
N ASN A 155 -0.12 13.89 3.66
CA ASN A 155 -0.22 15.04 2.76
C ASN A 155 -1.40 15.95 3.15
N THR A 156 -2.54 15.35 3.51
CA THR A 156 -3.72 16.09 3.97
C THR A 156 -3.46 16.80 5.30
N TYR A 157 -2.77 16.14 6.23
CA TYR A 157 -2.41 16.71 7.52
C TYR A 157 -1.47 17.90 7.38
N ILE A 158 -0.43 17.76 6.55
CA ILE A 158 0.51 18.87 6.28
C ILE A 158 -0.24 20.06 5.71
N LEU A 159 -1.04 19.83 4.67
CA LEU A 159 -1.74 20.90 3.97
C LEU A 159 -2.76 21.63 4.86
N SER A 160 -3.40 20.91 5.78
CA SER A 160 -4.36 21.49 6.72
C SER A 160 -3.70 22.21 7.90
N SER A 161 -2.47 21.86 8.27
CA SER A 161 -1.83 22.32 9.51
C SER A 161 -0.74 23.36 9.29
N SER A 162 -0.22 23.49 8.07
CA SER A 162 0.86 24.43 7.77
C SER A 162 0.33 25.84 7.53
N THR A 163 0.65 26.75 8.44
CA THR A 163 0.45 28.20 8.24
C THR A 163 1.63 28.85 7.53
N ASP A 164 2.86 28.33 7.73
CA ASP A 164 4.12 28.88 7.23
C ASP A 164 5.12 27.79 6.82
N ILE A 165 6.01 28.10 5.87
CA ILE A 165 7.01 27.14 5.34
C ILE A 165 8.01 26.70 6.42
N SER A 166 8.34 27.58 7.36
CA SER A 166 9.29 27.32 8.44
C SER A 166 8.80 26.30 9.47
N SER A 167 7.48 26.12 9.60
CA SER A 167 6.88 25.14 10.53
C SER A 167 6.64 23.77 9.90
N ILE A 168 6.78 23.63 8.57
CA ILE A 168 6.54 22.37 7.83
C ILE A 168 7.41 21.23 8.38
N TYR A 169 8.69 21.48 8.67
CA TYR A 169 9.59 20.45 9.18
C TYR A 169 9.05 19.85 10.49
N LYS A 170 8.63 20.71 11.44
CA LYS A 170 8.06 20.29 12.72
C LYS A 170 6.75 19.53 12.55
N ILE A 171 5.89 19.96 11.62
CA ILE A 171 4.61 19.28 11.33
C ILE A 171 4.85 17.90 10.72
N LYS A 172 5.79 17.79 9.78
CA LYS A 172 6.18 16.52 9.14
C LYS A 172 6.75 15.54 10.17
N GLU A 173 7.63 16.02 11.03
CA GLU A 173 8.23 15.24 12.11
C GLU A 173 7.16 14.75 13.09
N HIS A 174 6.27 15.65 13.54
CA HIS A 174 5.17 15.31 14.43
C HIS A 174 4.25 14.23 13.83
N PHE A 175 3.89 14.33 12.55
CA PHE A 175 3.13 13.27 11.86
C PHE A 175 3.87 11.95 11.82
N THR A 176 5.14 12.00 11.46
CA THR A 176 5.97 10.81 11.25
C THR A 176 6.19 10.06 12.55
N ILE A 177 6.41 10.75 13.66
CA ILE A 177 6.68 10.14 14.97
C ILE A 177 5.38 9.64 15.62
N LEU A 178 4.28 10.40 15.58
CA LEU A 178 3.07 10.06 16.33
C LEU A 178 2.02 9.33 15.50
N TYR A 179 1.59 9.94 14.39
CA TYR A 179 0.43 9.47 13.63
C TYR A 179 0.76 8.26 12.75
N LEU A 180 1.96 8.21 12.17
CA LEU A 180 2.33 7.12 11.26
C LEU A 180 2.36 5.73 11.96
N PRO A 181 2.94 5.56 13.16
CA PRO A 181 2.88 4.29 13.89
C PRO A 181 1.45 3.88 14.25
N ILE A 182 0.59 4.84 14.61
CA ILE A 182 -0.84 4.56 14.90
C ILE A 182 -1.52 4.01 13.65
N ILE A 183 -1.34 4.65 12.50
CA ILE A 183 -1.89 4.19 11.21
C ILE A 183 -1.39 2.78 10.90
N TRP A 184 -0.09 2.51 11.00
CA TRP A 184 0.46 1.18 10.74
C TRP A 184 -0.07 0.11 11.71
N THR A 185 -0.28 0.45 12.98
CA THR A 185 -0.85 -0.46 13.99
C THR A 185 -2.30 -0.81 13.66
N VAL A 186 -3.10 0.19 13.29
CA VAL A 186 -4.51 -0.02 12.87
C VAL A 186 -4.56 -0.88 11.60
N LEU A 187 -3.75 -0.58 10.60
CA LEU A 187 -3.70 -1.36 9.35
C LEU A 187 -3.25 -2.80 9.57
N ALA A 188 -2.23 -3.01 10.41
CA ALA A 188 -1.78 -4.35 10.75
C ALA A 188 -2.87 -5.15 11.49
N SER A 189 -3.58 -4.49 12.41
CA SER A 189 -4.71 -5.10 13.13
C SER A 189 -5.83 -5.50 12.17
N ILE A 190 -6.16 -4.64 11.19
CA ILE A 190 -7.13 -4.95 10.14
C ILE A 190 -6.66 -6.14 9.28
N PHE A 191 -5.39 -6.19 8.88
CA PHE A 191 -4.87 -7.32 8.10
C PHE A 191 -4.93 -8.64 8.88
N ILE A 192 -4.54 -8.65 10.16
CA ILE A 192 -4.64 -9.84 11.01
C ILE A 192 -6.10 -10.25 11.20
N TYR A 193 -7.01 -9.30 11.43
CA TYR A 193 -8.43 -9.58 11.57
C TYR A 193 -9.03 -10.18 10.29
N VAL A 194 -8.74 -9.58 9.12
CA VAL A 194 -9.20 -10.08 7.82
C VAL A 194 -8.62 -11.46 7.53
N SER A 195 -7.36 -11.69 7.86
CA SER A 195 -6.70 -12.99 7.76
C SER A 195 -7.45 -14.08 8.53
N LEU A 196 -7.77 -13.81 9.80
CA LEU A 196 -8.50 -14.75 10.66
C LEU A 196 -9.93 -14.97 10.18
N LYS A 197 -10.64 -13.91 9.78
CA LYS A 197 -12.02 -14.00 9.32
C LYS A 197 -12.16 -14.74 7.99
N LYS A 198 -11.21 -14.57 7.08
CA LYS A 198 -11.24 -15.17 5.73
C LYS A 198 -10.37 -16.44 5.61
N ASN A 199 -9.67 -16.85 6.67
CA ASN A 199 -8.69 -17.95 6.66
C ASN A 199 -7.59 -17.78 5.59
N ILE A 200 -7.08 -16.56 5.40
CA ILE A 200 -6.03 -16.24 4.41
C ILE A 200 -4.73 -15.87 5.15
N PRO A 201 -3.83 -16.83 5.42
CA PRO A 201 -2.67 -16.63 6.30
C PRO A 201 -1.67 -15.59 5.79
N GLU A 202 -1.69 -15.27 4.49
CA GLU A 202 -0.86 -14.24 3.87
C GLU A 202 -1.07 -12.87 4.52
N TYR A 203 -2.31 -12.49 4.84
CA TYR A 203 -2.60 -11.21 5.49
C TYR A 203 -2.08 -11.15 6.93
N SER A 204 -2.11 -12.28 7.66
CA SER A 204 -1.48 -12.34 9.00
C SER A 204 0.02 -12.11 8.91
N ARG A 205 0.71 -12.79 7.97
CA ARG A 205 2.16 -12.60 7.78
C ARG A 205 2.50 -11.14 7.48
N ILE A 206 1.74 -10.50 6.59
CA ILE A 206 1.95 -9.09 6.23
C ILE A 206 1.68 -8.18 7.44
N GLY A 207 0.59 -8.43 8.19
CA GLY A 207 0.27 -7.67 9.41
C GLY A 207 1.37 -7.78 10.46
N PHE A 208 1.90 -8.98 10.72
CA PHE A 208 3.02 -9.17 11.65
C PHE A 208 4.31 -8.50 11.17
N ILE A 209 4.61 -8.57 9.87
CA ILE A 209 5.76 -7.83 9.28
C ILE A 209 5.58 -6.33 9.49
N LEU A 210 4.39 -5.79 9.26
CA LEU A 210 4.10 -4.36 9.43
C LEU A 210 4.24 -3.93 10.90
N ILE A 211 3.78 -4.74 11.85
CA ILE A 211 4.02 -4.51 13.29
C ILE A 211 5.52 -4.55 13.60
N GLY A 212 6.25 -5.53 13.06
CA GLY A 212 7.69 -5.63 13.24
C GLY A 212 8.43 -4.39 12.74
N ILE A 213 8.08 -3.90 11.55
CA ILE A 213 8.63 -2.65 10.99
C ILE A 213 8.28 -1.45 11.88
N MET A 214 7.04 -1.37 12.37
CA MET A 214 6.60 -0.30 13.28
C MET A 214 7.40 -0.30 14.58
N VAL A 215 7.53 -1.44 15.24
CA VAL A 215 8.32 -1.58 16.48
C VAL A 215 9.79 -1.24 16.24
N LEU A 216 10.36 -1.74 15.13
CA LEU A 216 11.74 -1.45 14.77
C LEU A 216 11.95 0.07 14.59
N LYS A 217 11.08 0.72 13.82
CA LYS A 217 11.12 2.18 13.65
C LYS A 217 11.01 2.91 14.98
N LEU A 218 10.07 2.50 15.83
CA LEU A 218 9.81 3.14 17.12
C LEU A 218 11.06 3.14 18.00
N TYR A 219 11.72 2.00 18.17
CA TYR A 219 12.89 1.89 19.04
C TYR A 219 14.21 2.32 18.40
N SER A 220 14.33 2.26 17.07
CA SER A 220 15.54 2.70 16.36
C SER A 220 15.59 4.20 16.11
N TYR A 221 14.43 4.86 15.94
CA TYR A 221 14.38 6.29 15.59
C TYR A 221 13.49 7.10 16.53
N ASP A 222 12.21 6.72 16.70
CA ASP A 222 11.24 7.58 17.38
C ASP A 222 11.60 7.82 18.87
N VAL A 223 12.03 6.79 19.60
CA VAL A 223 12.45 6.87 21.01
C VAL A 223 13.66 7.78 21.24
N TRP A 224 14.51 7.96 20.23
CA TRP A 224 15.68 8.84 20.30
C TRP A 224 15.33 10.32 20.11
N GLN A 225 14.16 10.61 19.53
CA GLN A 225 13.63 11.97 19.41
C GLN A 225 12.82 12.39 20.65
N MET A 226 12.47 11.44 21.52
CA MET A 226 11.76 11.72 22.77
C MET A 226 12.69 12.35 23.82
N ASP A 227 12.08 13.10 24.72
CA ASP A 227 12.74 13.62 25.92
C ASP A 227 13.24 12.47 26.82
N ASN A 228 14.18 12.80 27.70
CA ASN A 228 14.87 11.80 28.51
C ASN A 228 13.92 10.94 29.36
N ILE A 229 12.84 11.53 29.88
CA ILE A 229 11.89 10.81 30.74
C ILE A 229 11.10 9.81 29.90
N SER A 230 10.49 10.27 28.80
CA SER A 230 9.73 9.40 27.89
C SER A 230 10.58 8.26 27.31
N ARG A 231 11.84 8.54 26.98
CA ARG A 231 12.80 7.53 26.51
C ARG A 231 13.03 6.43 27.55
N ILE A 232 13.28 6.79 28.80
CA ILE A 232 13.49 5.83 29.91
C ILE A 232 12.22 4.98 30.10
N THR A 233 11.05 5.62 30.13
CA THR A 233 9.76 4.91 30.28
C THR A 233 9.52 3.92 29.13
N ALA A 234 9.82 4.30 27.88
CA ALA A 234 9.67 3.42 26.72
C ALA A 234 10.56 2.17 26.80
N PHE A 235 11.80 2.30 27.28
CA PHE A 235 12.72 1.17 27.48
C PHE A 235 12.27 0.25 28.63
N ILE A 236 11.73 0.80 29.72
CA ILE A 236 11.18 0.00 30.82
C ILE A 236 9.98 -0.82 30.32
N ILE A 237 9.04 -0.18 29.60
CA ILE A 237 7.87 -0.87 29.01
C ILE A 237 8.33 -1.99 28.07
N LEU A 238 9.33 -1.71 27.21
CA LEU A 238 9.91 -2.73 26.33
C LEU A 238 10.46 -3.92 27.12
N GLY A 239 11.23 -3.64 28.18
CA GLY A 239 11.79 -4.67 29.05
C GLY A 239 10.71 -5.54 29.68
N VAL A 240 9.63 -4.94 30.19
CA VAL A 240 8.49 -5.67 30.76
C VAL A 240 7.79 -6.53 29.71
N ILE A 241 7.56 -6.01 28.50
CA ILE A 241 6.95 -6.76 27.40
C ILE A 241 7.81 -7.97 27.02
N LEU A 242 9.12 -7.81 26.92
CA LEU A 242 10.05 -8.90 26.59
C LEU A 242 10.08 -9.98 27.69
N LEU A 243 10.06 -9.57 28.96
CA LEU A 243 9.99 -10.50 30.10
C LEU A 243 8.68 -11.29 30.08
N LEU A 244 7.54 -10.62 29.89
CA LEU A 244 6.23 -11.27 29.79
C LEU A 244 6.16 -12.23 28.60
N SER A 245 6.72 -11.84 27.45
CA SER A 245 6.79 -12.69 26.27
C SER A 245 7.64 -13.93 26.51
N SER A 246 8.84 -13.78 27.10
CA SER A 246 9.73 -14.89 27.44
C SER A 246 9.06 -15.86 28.42
N PHE A 247 8.43 -15.33 29.47
CA PHE A 247 7.71 -16.13 30.45
C PHE A 247 6.54 -16.89 29.83
N THR A 248 5.76 -16.24 28.97
CA THR A 248 4.62 -16.85 28.27
C THR A 248 5.09 -17.95 27.32
N PHE A 249 6.17 -17.71 26.57
CA PHE A 249 6.77 -18.70 25.68
C PHE A 249 7.30 -19.92 26.45
N GLN A 250 8.00 -19.70 27.57
CA GLN A 250 8.47 -20.77 28.44
C GLN A 250 7.31 -21.61 28.97
N ARG A 251 6.22 -20.98 29.43
CA ARG A 251 5.02 -21.70 29.88
C ARG A 251 4.37 -22.50 28.76
N LEU A 252 4.21 -21.93 27.56
CA LEU A 252 3.69 -22.65 26.39
C LEU A 252 4.56 -23.86 26.03
N LYS A 253 5.88 -23.70 26.01
CA LYS A 253 6.83 -24.79 25.74
C LYS A 253 6.68 -25.91 26.76
N ASN A 254 6.51 -25.57 28.04
CA ASN A 254 6.35 -26.55 29.11
C ASN A 254 5.03 -27.34 28.97
N ILE A 255 3.94 -26.66 28.62
CA ILE A 255 2.64 -27.29 28.36
C ILE A 255 2.72 -28.24 27.15
N ILE A 256 3.36 -27.81 26.06
CA ILE A 256 3.54 -28.64 24.85
C ILE A 256 4.37 -29.88 25.17
N LYS A 257 5.48 -29.73 25.91
CA LYS A 257 6.32 -30.85 26.32
C LYS A 257 5.53 -31.87 27.14
N ASN A 258 4.79 -31.44 28.15
CA ASN A 258 3.99 -32.32 28.99
C ASN A 258 2.89 -33.07 28.21
N MET A 259 2.31 -32.47 27.17
CA MET A 259 1.34 -33.14 26.30
C MET A 259 1.97 -34.16 25.35
N VAL A 260 3.21 -33.96 24.92
CA VAL A 260 3.95 -34.92 24.08
C VAL A 260 4.38 -36.12 24.92
N ASP A 261 4.96 -35.88 26.10
CA ASP A 261 5.44 -36.92 27.00
C ASP A 261 4.29 -37.85 27.43
N LYS A 262 3.12 -37.29 27.78
CA LYS A 262 1.91 -38.06 28.14
C LYS A 262 1.40 -38.96 26.99
N LYS A 263 1.52 -38.52 25.73
CA LYS A 263 1.12 -39.32 24.57
C LYS A 263 2.07 -40.47 24.25
N GLU A 264 3.35 -40.36 24.63
CA GLU A 264 4.32 -41.45 24.46
C GLU A 264 4.14 -42.54 25.51
N GLU A 265 3.75 -42.17 26.73
CA GLU A 265 3.39 -43.12 27.79
C GLU A 265 2.12 -43.91 27.44
N GLU A 266 1.09 -43.27 26.88
CA GLU A 266 -0.14 -43.94 26.42
C GLU A 266 0.06 -44.87 25.21
N LYS A 267 1.16 -44.74 24.46
CA LYS A 267 1.48 -45.62 23.31
C LYS A 267 2.35 -46.83 23.65
N LYS A 268 2.95 -46.84 24.85
CA LYS A 268 3.82 -47.93 25.32
C LYS A 268 3.12 -48.93 26.25
N ASN A 269 1.88 -48.64 26.65
CA ASN A 269 0.97 -49.56 27.33
C ASN A 269 -0.04 -50.15 26.34
#